data_AF-A0A235IQW7-F1
#
_entry.id   AF-A0A235IQW7-F1
#
_cell.length_a   1.000
_cell.length_b   1.000
_cell.length_c   1.000
_cell.angle_alpha   90.00
_cell.angle_beta   90.00
_cell.angle_gamma   90.00
#
_symmetry.space_group_name_H-M   'P 1'
#
loop_
_entity.id
_entity.type
_entity.pdbx_description
1 polymer ?
#
loop_
_entity_poly.entity_id
_entity_poly.type
_entity_poly.pdbx_seq_one_letter_code
_entity_poly.pdbx_strand_id
1 'polypeptide(L)'
;MGLLLNGVIVTFGLFPLLAQAQQPVSNAQVAAMVEALRQAAPQTKNPNDGYYSEWQVKPETLKGWTRTCLKRELTPTQFENSPAIARQVVSCITRRELTNQFRANNNNEIASVRGAACWWMTGSYTGCDKGFTADYVKKVVYFYQQQRSKPVATQS
;
A
#
# COMPACT_ATOMS: atom_id res chain seq x y z
N MET A 1 -62.51 -8.66 -43.59
CA MET A 1 -61.42 -7.69 -43.45
C MET A 1 -60.69 -7.99 -42.15
N GLY A 2 -59.58 -8.73 -42.22
CA GLY A 2 -58.73 -9.02 -41.06
C GLY A 2 -57.69 -7.91 -40.89
N LEU A 3 -57.65 -7.30 -39.70
CA LEU A 3 -56.65 -6.29 -39.35
C LEU A 3 -55.43 -7.00 -38.74
N LEU A 4 -54.31 -6.86 -39.43
CA LEU A 4 -53.02 -7.49 -39.14
C LEU A 4 -52.30 -6.76 -37.99
N LEU A 5 -51.70 -7.57 -37.11
CA LEU A 5 -50.80 -7.21 -36.03
C LEU A 5 -49.56 -6.46 -36.54
N ASN A 6 -49.14 -5.42 -35.83
CA ASN A 6 -47.77 -4.89 -35.87
C ASN A 6 -47.37 -4.40 -34.47
N GLY A 7 -46.92 -5.31 -33.62
CA GLY A 7 -46.25 -4.99 -32.38
C GLY A 7 -44.74 -4.94 -32.60
N VAL A 8 -44.14 -3.76 -32.51
CA VAL A 8 -42.69 -3.57 -32.52
C VAL A 8 -42.15 -3.95 -31.14
N ILE A 9 -41.44 -5.07 -31.04
CA ILE A 9 -40.72 -5.46 -29.83
C ILE A 9 -39.40 -4.68 -29.80
N VAL A 10 -39.31 -3.69 -28.92
CA VAL A 10 -38.06 -2.97 -28.63
C VAL A 10 -37.19 -3.85 -27.74
N THR A 11 -36.20 -4.52 -28.32
CA THR A 11 -35.18 -5.25 -27.59
C THR A 11 -34.19 -4.26 -26.96
N PHE A 12 -34.38 -3.94 -25.68
CA PHE A 12 -33.34 -3.32 -24.87
C PHE A 12 -32.25 -4.36 -24.59
N GLY A 13 -31.16 -4.29 -25.37
CA GLY A 13 -29.94 -5.04 -25.08
C GLY A 13 -29.34 -4.58 -23.75
N LEU A 14 -29.54 -5.36 -22.70
CA LEU A 14 -28.79 -5.26 -21.45
C LEU A 14 -27.35 -5.67 -21.73
N PHE A 15 -26.49 -4.70 -22.03
CA PHE A 15 -25.05 -4.91 -22.00
C PHE A 15 -24.65 -5.19 -20.55
N PRO A 16 -24.10 -6.37 -20.21
CA PRO A 16 -23.49 -6.55 -18.92
C PRO A 16 -22.25 -5.65 -18.91
N LEU A 17 -22.33 -4.54 -18.17
CA LEU A 17 -21.13 -3.86 -17.71
C LEU A 17 -20.34 -4.88 -16.91
N LEU A 18 -19.36 -5.51 -17.55
CA LEU A 18 -18.36 -6.32 -16.88
C LEU A 18 -17.62 -5.37 -15.94
N ALA A 19 -18.09 -5.32 -14.70
CA ALA A 19 -17.35 -4.71 -13.61
C ALA A 19 -16.02 -5.46 -13.53
N GLN A 20 -14.97 -4.88 -14.09
CA GLN A 20 -13.62 -5.38 -13.94
C GLN A 20 -13.30 -5.31 -12.45
N ALA A 21 -13.43 -6.44 -11.77
CA ALA A 21 -13.05 -6.55 -10.37
C ALA A 21 -11.58 -6.15 -10.26
N GLN A 22 -11.32 -5.03 -9.58
CA GLN A 22 -9.96 -4.54 -9.34
C GLN A 22 -9.16 -5.66 -8.70
N GLN A 23 -8.09 -6.08 -9.38
CA GLN A 23 -7.24 -7.15 -8.86
C GLN A 23 -6.65 -6.70 -7.52
N PRO A 24 -6.76 -7.53 -6.46
CA PRO A 24 -6.19 -7.19 -5.17
C PRO A 24 -4.67 -7.04 -5.29
N VAL A 25 -4.09 -6.08 -4.56
CA VAL A 25 -2.64 -5.88 -4.52
C VAL A 25 -1.97 -7.19 -4.11
N SER A 26 -1.02 -7.66 -4.93
CA SER A 26 -0.36 -8.94 -4.73
C SER A 26 0.54 -8.95 -3.50
N ASN A 27 0.77 -10.13 -2.92
CA ASN A 27 1.70 -10.30 -1.80
C ASN A 27 3.13 -9.85 -2.15
N ALA A 28 3.54 -10.04 -3.41
CA ALA A 28 4.85 -9.60 -3.89
C ALA A 28 4.97 -8.07 -3.90
N GLN A 29 3.93 -7.35 -4.33
CA GLN A 29 3.91 -5.89 -4.30
C GLN A 29 3.92 -5.37 -2.86
N VAL A 30 3.17 -5.99 -1.94
CA VAL A 30 3.21 -5.62 -0.51
C VAL A 30 4.59 -5.87 0.08
N ALA A 31 5.17 -7.07 -0.14
CA ALA A 31 6.48 -7.41 0.40
C ALA A 31 7.60 -6.50 -0.13
N ALA A 32 7.57 -6.16 -1.42
CA ALA A 32 8.50 -5.22 -2.03
C ALA A 32 8.40 -3.83 -1.41
N MET A 33 7.18 -3.33 -1.18
CA MET A 33 6.97 -2.02 -0.57
C MET A 33 7.39 -1.99 0.90
N VAL A 34 7.05 -3.02 1.67
CA VAL A 34 7.49 -3.15 3.07
C VAL A 34 9.02 -3.09 3.14
N GLU A 35 9.71 -3.82 2.27
CA GLU A 35 11.17 -3.82 2.26
C GLU A 35 11.76 -2.49 1.77
N ALA A 36 11.14 -1.85 0.78
CA ALA A 36 11.56 -0.54 0.29
C ALA A 36 11.46 0.54 1.38
N LEU A 37 10.39 0.53 2.17
CA LEU A 37 10.19 1.43 3.30
C LEU A 37 11.27 1.23 4.38
N ARG A 38 11.63 -0.03 4.67
CA ARG A 38 12.69 -0.38 5.62
C ARG A 38 14.04 0.18 5.20
N GLN A 39 14.39 0.02 3.92
CA GLN A 39 15.68 0.49 3.38
C GLN A 39 15.73 2.01 3.21
N ALA A 40 14.60 2.64 2.94
CA ALA A 40 14.50 4.10 2.84
C ALA A 40 14.38 4.80 4.20
N ALA A 41 14.14 4.04 5.28
CA ALA A 41 13.96 4.58 6.62
C ALA A 41 15.15 5.49 6.99
N PRO A 42 14.90 6.74 7.43
CA PRO A 42 15.97 7.63 7.85
C PRO A 42 16.83 6.97 8.92
N GLN A 43 18.14 6.92 8.69
CA GLN A 43 19.10 6.42 9.67
C GLN A 43 19.28 7.49 10.74
N THR A 44 18.70 7.29 11.92
CA THR A 44 18.87 8.21 13.02
C THR A 44 20.06 7.79 13.87
N LYS A 45 20.93 8.74 14.19
CA LYS A 45 22.16 8.49 14.94
C LYS A 45 21.91 8.25 16.44
N ASN A 46 20.66 8.32 16.88
CA ASN A 46 20.26 8.24 18.27
C ASN A 46 19.32 7.05 18.45
N PRO A 47 19.68 6.05 19.28
CA PRO A 47 18.86 4.86 19.53
C PRO A 47 17.49 5.12 20.21
N ASN A 48 17.06 6.38 20.38
CA ASN A 48 15.88 6.81 21.11
C ASN A 48 15.31 8.13 20.54
N ASP A 49 15.28 8.27 19.22
CA ASP A 49 14.69 9.44 18.55
C ASP A 49 13.14 9.46 18.59
N GLY A 50 12.53 8.48 19.27
CA GLY A 50 11.08 8.36 19.41
C GLY A 50 10.42 7.57 18.28
N TYR A 51 11.18 6.89 17.44
CA TYR A 51 10.68 6.00 16.39
C TYR A 51 11.03 4.54 16.70
N TYR A 52 10.18 3.62 16.24
CA TYR A 52 10.26 2.21 16.60
C TYR A 52 10.28 1.31 15.37
N SER A 53 10.97 0.18 15.50
CA SER A 53 11.32 -0.83 14.51
C SER A 53 12.22 -0.31 13.39
N GLU A 54 12.64 -1.23 12.53
CA GLU A 54 13.38 -0.91 11.30
C GLU A 54 12.63 0.02 10.34
N TRP A 55 11.31 0.18 10.50
CA TRP A 55 10.48 1.05 9.66
C TRP A 55 10.27 2.46 10.23
N GLN A 56 10.85 2.75 11.41
CA GLN A 56 10.80 4.07 12.04
C GLN A 56 9.35 4.56 12.20
N VAL A 57 8.53 3.79 12.90
CA VAL A 57 7.10 4.10 13.14
C VAL A 57 6.96 4.91 14.43
N LYS A 58 6.16 5.98 14.38
CA LYS A 58 5.87 6.79 15.56
C LYS A 58 4.91 6.11 16.55
N PRO A 59 5.10 6.28 17.87
CA PRO A 59 4.26 5.62 18.88
C PRO A 59 2.78 6.04 18.82
N GLU A 60 2.47 7.30 18.49
CA GLU A 60 1.08 7.76 18.34
C GLU A 60 0.36 7.06 17.17
N THR A 61 1.10 6.64 16.15
CA THR A 61 0.57 5.92 14.99
C THR A 61 0.42 4.43 15.29
N LEU A 62 1.38 3.87 16.02
CA LEU A 62 1.46 2.44 16.33
C LEU A 62 0.19 1.90 17.00
N LYS A 63 -0.39 2.64 17.95
CA LYS A 63 -1.59 2.21 18.69
C LYS A 63 -2.76 1.95 17.74
N GLY A 64 -3.01 2.89 16.82
CA GLY A 64 -4.06 2.74 15.81
C GLY A 64 -3.81 1.57 14.87
N TRP A 65 -2.57 1.41 14.40
CA TRP A 65 -2.21 0.35 13.45
C TRP A 65 -2.34 -1.04 14.05
N THR A 66 -1.84 -1.24 15.26
CA THR A 66 -1.90 -2.53 15.96
C THR A 66 -3.35 -2.92 16.28
N ARG A 67 -4.18 -1.98 16.74
CA ARG A 67 -5.62 -2.23 16.92
C ARG A 67 -6.29 -2.66 15.61
N THR A 68 -5.97 -2.02 14.49
CA THR A 68 -6.54 -2.38 13.18
C THR A 68 -6.08 -3.76 12.71
N CYS A 69 -4.77 -4.04 12.79
CA CYS A 69 -4.13 -5.19 12.16
C CYS A 69 -4.06 -6.44 13.04
N LEU A 70 -3.96 -6.29 14.36
CA LEU A 70 -3.82 -7.38 15.33
C LEU A 70 -5.04 -7.53 16.25
N LYS A 71 -6.01 -6.61 16.18
CA LYS A 71 -7.18 -6.55 17.07
C LYS A 71 -6.84 -6.34 18.55
N ARG A 72 -5.61 -5.92 18.83
CA ARG A 72 -5.11 -5.53 20.14
C ARG A 72 -4.05 -4.44 19.98
N GLU A 73 -3.85 -3.66 21.04
CA GLU A 73 -2.82 -2.63 21.05
C GLU A 73 -1.49 -3.22 21.52
N LEU A 74 -0.39 -2.73 20.96
CA LEU A 74 0.96 -3.01 21.45
C LEU A 74 1.60 -1.74 22.00
N THR A 75 2.46 -1.92 22.99
CA THR A 75 3.37 -0.85 23.40
C THR A 75 4.49 -0.67 22.37
N PRO A 76 5.11 0.51 22.30
CA PRO A 76 6.26 0.72 21.43
C PRO A 76 7.40 -0.27 21.67
N THR A 77 7.67 -0.62 22.93
CA THR A 77 8.69 -1.62 23.30
C THR A 77 8.34 -3.02 22.81
N GLN A 78 7.06 -3.44 22.89
CA GLN A 78 6.63 -4.74 22.34
C GLN A 78 6.78 -4.80 20.83
N PHE A 79 6.58 -3.67 20.16
CA PHE A 79 6.73 -3.56 18.71
C PHE A 79 8.20 -3.59 18.30
N GLU A 80 9.06 -2.84 18.98
CA GLU A 80 10.52 -2.83 18.79
C GLU A 80 11.12 -4.23 18.96
N ASN A 81 10.77 -4.90 20.05
CA ASN A 81 11.38 -6.16 20.43
C ASN A 81 10.87 -7.36 19.62
N SER A 82 9.97 -7.14 18.65
CA SER A 82 9.42 -8.22 17.83
C SER A 82 9.41 -7.85 16.34
N PRO A 83 10.55 -8.01 15.63
CA PRO A 83 10.65 -7.70 14.20
C PRO A 83 9.60 -8.41 13.35
N ALA A 84 9.22 -9.64 13.71
CA ALA A 84 8.17 -10.39 13.02
C ALA A 84 6.79 -9.71 13.15
N ILE A 85 6.43 -9.28 14.36
CA ILE A 85 5.17 -8.56 14.59
C ILE A 85 5.22 -7.18 13.92
N ALA A 86 6.36 -6.48 13.99
CA ALA A 86 6.54 -5.21 13.30
C ALA A 86 6.30 -5.36 11.80
N ARG A 87 6.94 -6.34 11.16
CA ARG A 87 6.75 -6.64 9.74
C ARG A 87 5.30 -7.00 9.42
N GLN A 88 4.61 -7.76 10.28
CA GLN A 88 3.20 -8.11 10.10
C GLN A 88 2.29 -6.88 10.08
N VAL A 89 2.44 -5.98 11.06
CA VAL A 89 1.65 -4.74 11.16
C VAL A 89 1.95 -3.83 9.98
N VAL A 90 3.23 -3.61 9.66
CA VAL A 90 3.65 -2.78 8.53
C VAL A 90 3.13 -3.34 7.21
N SER A 91 3.13 -4.67 7.02
CA SER A 91 2.56 -5.31 5.83
C SER A 91 1.05 -5.11 5.71
N CYS A 92 0.33 -5.21 6.83
CA CYS A 92 -1.11 -4.98 6.88
C CYS A 92 -1.46 -3.53 6.45
N ILE A 93 -0.76 -2.53 7.00
CA ILE A 93 -0.97 -1.12 6.66
C ILE A 93 -0.54 -0.85 5.22
N THR A 94 0.62 -1.35 4.80
CA THR A 94 1.11 -1.20 3.43
C THR A 94 0.12 -1.75 2.41
N ARG A 95 -0.49 -2.91 2.67
CA ARG A 95 -1.54 -3.46 1.79
C ARG A 95 -2.73 -2.52 1.70
N ARG A 96 -3.19 -1.94 2.81
CA ARG A 96 -4.30 -0.97 2.84
C ARG A 96 -3.95 0.25 1.98
N GLU A 97 -2.79 0.85 2.21
CA GLU A 97 -2.37 2.07 1.51
C GLU A 97 -2.13 1.84 0.02
N LEU A 98 -1.43 0.77 -0.35
CA LEU A 98 -1.27 0.41 -1.75
C LEU A 98 -2.62 0.16 -2.41
N THR A 99 -3.53 -0.59 -1.77
CA THR A 99 -4.86 -0.83 -2.34
C THR A 99 -5.59 0.47 -2.63
N ASN A 100 -5.57 1.43 -1.69
CA ASN A 100 -6.17 2.74 -1.90
C ASN A 100 -5.52 3.48 -3.07
N GLN A 101 -4.20 3.45 -3.15
CA GLN A 101 -3.45 4.16 -4.19
C GLN A 101 -3.59 3.52 -5.58
N PHE A 102 -3.67 2.19 -5.69
CA PHE A 102 -3.96 1.51 -6.95
C PHE A 102 -5.34 1.94 -7.50
N ARG A 103 -6.34 2.06 -6.62
CA ARG A 103 -7.66 2.59 -7.02
C ARG A 103 -7.58 4.04 -7.49
N ALA A 104 -6.87 4.89 -6.75
CA ALA A 104 -6.75 6.31 -7.06
C ALA A 104 -5.93 6.59 -8.35
N ASN A 105 -5.00 5.71 -8.70
CA ASN A 105 -4.07 5.90 -9.82
C ASN A 105 -4.35 4.98 -11.01
N ASN A 106 -5.59 4.50 -11.18
CA ASN A 106 -5.98 3.63 -12.31
C ASN A 106 -5.04 2.42 -12.47
N ASN A 107 -4.68 1.78 -11.37
CA ASN A 107 -3.75 0.65 -11.28
C ASN A 107 -2.31 0.93 -11.75
N ASN A 108 -1.89 2.18 -11.87
CA ASN A 108 -0.50 2.52 -12.13
C ASN A 108 0.35 2.20 -10.89
N GLU A 109 1.12 1.10 -10.94
CA GLU A 109 1.92 0.59 -9.82
C GLU A 109 2.91 1.63 -9.29
N ILE A 110 3.68 2.28 -10.17
CA ILE A 110 4.69 3.24 -9.74
C ILE A 110 4.07 4.52 -9.16
N ALA A 111 3.00 5.03 -9.76
CA ALA A 111 2.25 6.15 -9.18
C ALA A 111 1.68 5.79 -7.80
N SER A 112 1.20 4.55 -7.64
CA SER A 112 0.64 4.06 -6.39
C SER A 112 1.69 3.91 -5.29
N VAL A 113 2.88 3.40 -5.65
CA VAL A 113 4.04 3.31 -4.75
C VAL A 113 4.48 4.70 -4.31
N ARG A 114 4.52 5.68 -5.23
CA ARG A 114 4.86 7.08 -4.89
C ARG A 114 3.87 7.68 -3.90
N GLY A 115 2.57 7.53 -4.15
CA GLY A 115 1.52 8.02 -3.25
C GLY A 115 1.60 7.38 -1.87
N ALA A 116 1.79 6.05 -1.81
CA ALA A 116 1.93 5.33 -0.54
C ALA A 116 3.22 5.71 0.21
N ALA A 117 4.34 5.93 -0.48
CA ALA A 117 5.57 6.43 0.11
C ALA A 117 5.42 7.86 0.66
N CYS A 118 4.70 8.72 -0.05
CA CYS A 118 4.41 10.08 0.42
C CYS A 118 3.57 10.05 1.70
N TRP A 119 2.54 9.20 1.73
CA TRP A 119 1.69 9.01 2.89
C TRP A 119 2.47 8.45 4.07
N TRP A 120 3.37 7.50 3.83
CA TRP A 120 4.23 6.95 4.88
C TRP A 120 5.03 8.05 5.60
N MET A 121 5.57 8.99 4.83
CA MET A 121 6.41 10.06 5.35
C MET A 121 5.62 11.20 6.00
N THR A 122 4.42 11.52 5.48
CA THR A 122 3.73 12.78 5.79
C THR A 122 2.29 12.62 6.31
N GLY A 123 1.70 11.44 6.17
CA GLY A 123 0.26 11.22 6.35
C GLY A 123 -0.62 11.69 5.19
N SER A 124 -0.05 12.28 4.13
CA SER A 124 -0.74 12.72 2.90
C SER A 124 -0.25 11.95 1.68
N TYR A 125 -1.14 11.61 0.74
CA TYR A 125 -0.74 10.96 -0.51
C TYR A 125 -0.08 11.91 -1.53
N THR A 126 -0.14 13.22 -1.29
CA THR A 126 0.39 14.27 -2.17
C THR A 126 1.24 15.27 -1.40
N GLY A 127 2.00 16.12 -2.12
CA GLY A 127 2.89 17.14 -1.52
C GLY A 127 4.33 16.67 -1.26
N CYS A 128 4.72 15.52 -1.83
CA CYS A 128 6.10 15.01 -1.77
C CYS A 128 6.84 15.15 -3.11
N ASP A 129 6.72 16.32 -3.74
CA ASP A 129 7.31 16.67 -5.03
C ASP A 129 8.58 17.54 -4.90
N LYS A 130 8.86 18.09 -3.71
CA LYS A 130 10.05 18.89 -3.41
C LYS A 130 10.72 18.54 -2.08
N GLY A 131 11.99 18.91 -1.95
CA GLY A 131 12.77 18.80 -0.71
C GLY A 131 12.94 17.36 -0.21
N PHE A 132 13.10 17.22 1.11
CA PHE A 132 13.38 15.94 1.76
C PHE A 132 12.35 14.85 1.43
N THR A 133 11.06 15.20 1.40
CA THR A 133 9.99 14.23 1.15
C THR A 133 10.03 13.69 -0.27
N ALA A 134 10.41 14.50 -1.25
CA ALA A 134 10.62 14.04 -2.63
C ALA A 134 11.79 13.06 -2.74
N ASP A 135 12.90 13.36 -2.05
CA ASP A 135 14.07 12.49 -2.05
C ASP A 135 13.78 11.16 -1.35
N TYR A 136 13.02 11.20 -0.24
CA TYR A 136 12.50 10.00 0.41
C TYR A 136 11.64 9.16 -0.55
N VAL A 137 10.65 9.76 -1.21
CA VAL A 137 9.78 9.05 -2.17
C VAL A 137 10.59 8.44 -3.32
N LYS A 138 11.58 9.16 -3.86
CA LYS A 138 12.48 8.62 -4.89
C LYS A 138 13.25 7.40 -4.40
N LYS A 139 13.79 7.42 -3.17
CA LYS A 139 14.48 6.27 -2.56
C LYS A 139 13.56 5.07 -2.41
N VAL A 140 12.33 5.27 -1.91
CA VAL A 140 11.35 4.19 -1.78
C VAL A 140 11.02 3.56 -3.14
N VAL A 141 10.76 4.37 -4.17
CA VAL A 141 10.49 3.85 -5.53
C VAL A 141 11.68 3.06 -6.06
N TYR A 142 12.89 3.56 -5.88
CA TYR A 142 14.11 2.88 -6.30
C TYR A 142 14.28 1.50 -5.62
N PHE A 143 14.15 1.44 -4.30
CA PHE A 143 14.23 0.17 -3.58
C PHE A 143 13.08 -0.76 -3.93
N TYR A 144 11.87 -0.23 -4.11
CA TYR A 144 10.72 -1.02 -4.53
C TYR A 144 10.99 -1.74 -5.86
N GLN A 145 11.44 -1.00 -6.87
CA GLN A 145 11.77 -1.57 -8.18
C GLN A 145 12.85 -2.65 -8.06
N GLN A 146 13.90 -2.41 -7.27
CA GLN A 146 14.92 -3.44 -7.02
C GLN A 146 14.32 -4.72 -6.42
N GLN A 147 13.41 -4.61 -5.45
CA GLN A 147 12.74 -5.78 -4.86
C GLN A 147 11.84 -6.49 -5.88
N ARG A 148 11.18 -5.75 -6.77
CA ARG A 148 10.32 -6.32 -7.83
C ARG A 148 11.13 -7.01 -8.93
N SER A 149 12.36 -6.58 -9.17
CA SER A 149 13.27 -7.18 -10.15
C SER A 149 13.97 -8.45 -9.64
N LYS A 150 13.93 -8.73 -8.33
CA LYS A 150 14.48 -9.97 -7.80
C LYS A 150 13.66 -11.17 -8.31
N PRO A 151 14.31 -12.24 -8.80
CA PRO A 151 13.61 -13.49 -9.07
C PRO A 151 12.87 -13.92 -7.81
N VAL A 152 11.62 -14.38 -7.95
CA VAL A 152 10.96 -15.09 -6.86
C VAL A 152 11.82 -16.31 -6.59
N ALA A 153 12.51 -16.32 -5.45
CA ALA A 153 13.28 -17.50 -5.05
C ALA A 153 12.29 -18.66 -5.01
N THR A 154 12.45 -19.63 -5.92
CA THR A 154 11.76 -20.90 -5.86
C THR A 154 12.13 -21.51 -4.51
N GLN A 155 11.21 -21.48 -3.56
CA GLN A 155 11.32 -22.28 -2.35
C GLN A 155 11.12 -23.73 -2.81
N SER A 156 12.22 -24.44 -2.98
CA SER A 156 12.27 -25.91 -3.04
C SER A 156 12.03 -26.50 -1.66
#